data_AF-A0A951C2N9-F1
#
_entry.id   AF-A0A951C2N9-F1
#
_cell.length_a   1.000
_cell.length_b   1.000
_cell.length_c   1.000
_cell.angle_alpha   90.00
_cell.angle_beta   90.00
_cell.angle_gamma   90.00
#
_symmetry.space_group_name_H-M   'P 1'
#
loop_
_entity.id
_entity.type
_entity.pdbx_description
1 polymer ?
#
loop_
_entity_poly.entity_id
_entity_poly.type
_entity_poly.pdbx_seq_one_letter_code
_entity_poly.pdbx_strand_id
1 'polypeptide(L)'
;METDGKRELYNGFGNAMGLAVELAGAPILFGLFGWWLDHKFGTGHLLLIVFTLFAVAGLAARTYYTYSHEMDQHEAGQPWKRT
;
A
#
# COMPACT_ATOMS: atom_id res chain seq x y z
N MET A 1 -3.08 -35.16 3.29
CA MET A 1 -2.45 -34.42 2.18
C MET A 1 -3.41 -33.47 1.47
N GLU A 2 -4.69 -33.79 1.24
CA GLU A 2 -5.64 -32.85 0.58
C GLU A 2 -6.08 -31.63 1.45
N THR A 3 -6.02 -31.76 2.77
CA THR A 3 -6.48 -30.73 3.72
C THR A 3 -5.49 -29.58 3.93
N ASP A 4 -4.19 -29.84 3.79
CA ASP A 4 -3.15 -28.83 3.99
C ASP A 4 -3.12 -27.81 2.85
N GLY A 5 -3.23 -28.28 1.60
CA GLY A 5 -3.28 -27.39 0.43
C GLY A 5 -4.50 -26.44 0.43
N LYS A 6 -5.65 -26.89 0.95
CA LYS A 6 -6.83 -26.02 1.10
C LYS A 6 -6.60 -24.93 2.16
N ARG A 7 -5.99 -25.26 3.30
CA ARG A 7 -5.64 -24.29 4.35
C ARG A 7 -4.64 -23.25 3.87
N GLU A 8 -3.57 -23.67 3.19
CA GLU A 8 -2.57 -22.76 2.63
C GLU A 8 -3.17 -21.81 1.60
N LEU A 9 -4.08 -22.31 0.74
CA LEU A 9 -4.79 -21.50 -0.24
C LEU A 9 -5.68 -20.44 0.43
N TYR A 10 -6.47 -20.83 1.44
CA TYR A 10 -7.31 -19.88 2.18
C TYR A 10 -6.47 -18.83 2.93
N ASN A 11 -5.34 -19.23 3.50
CA ASN A 11 -4.42 -18.31 4.19
C ASN A 11 -3.80 -17.31 3.20
N GLY A 12 -3.33 -17.79 2.05
CA GLY A 12 -2.79 -16.93 1.00
C GLY A 12 -3.83 -15.95 0.47
N PHE A 13 -5.07 -16.42 0.26
CA PHE A 13 -6.18 -15.58 -0.18
C PHE A 13 -6.55 -14.51 0.84
N GLY A 14 -6.68 -14.87 2.12
CA GLY A 14 -6.98 -13.93 3.20
C GLY A 14 -5.91 -12.85 3.35
N ASN A 15 -4.63 -13.23 3.23
CA ASN A 15 -3.51 -12.29 3.25
C ASN A 15 -3.55 -11.33 2.06
N ALA A 16 -3.77 -11.84 0.85
CA ALA A 16 -3.88 -11.01 -0.35
C ALA A 16 -5.05 -10.03 -0.28
N MET A 17 -6.20 -10.46 0.26
CA MET A 17 -7.36 -9.59 0.48
C MET A 17 -7.06 -8.49 1.51
N GLY A 18 -6.39 -8.83 2.61
CA GLY A 18 -5.97 -7.84 3.62
C GLY A 18 -5.07 -6.76 3.02
N LEU A 19 -4.08 -7.16 2.23
CA LEU A 19 -3.21 -6.26 1.48
C LEU A 19 -3.99 -5.39 0.49
N ALA A 20 -4.95 -5.97 -0.24
CA ALA A 20 -5.77 -5.22 -1.18
C ALA A 20 -6.61 -4.14 -0.48
N VAL A 21 -7.19 -4.45 0.69
CA VAL A 21 -7.95 -3.48 1.49
C VAL A 21 -7.03 -2.38 2.04
N GLU A 22 -5.85 -2.72 2.53
CA GLU A 22 -4.87 -1.71 3.00
C GLU A 22 -4.46 -0.78 1.86
N LEU A 23 -4.16 -1.35 0.68
CA LEU A 23 -3.71 -0.60 -0.49
C LEU A 23 -4.81 0.27 -1.10
N ALA A 24 -6.05 -0.21 -1.13
CA ALA A 24 -7.20 0.55 -1.65
C ALA A 24 -7.74 1.57 -0.63
N GLY A 25 -7.61 1.30 0.67
CA GLY A 25 -8.21 2.10 1.73
C GLY A 25 -7.78 3.56 1.70
N ALA A 26 -6.46 3.82 1.62
CA ALA A 26 -5.95 5.19 1.62
C ALA A 26 -6.39 6.00 0.37
N PRO A 27 -6.23 5.52 -0.88
CA PRO A 27 -6.71 6.21 -2.06
C PRO A 27 -8.22 6.46 -2.05
N ILE A 28 -9.03 5.51 -1.59
CA ILE A 28 -10.48 5.67 -1.49
C ILE A 28 -10.83 6.77 -0.49
N LEU A 29 -10.24 6.74 0.71
CA LEU A 29 -10.52 7.76 1.73
C LEU A 29 -10.12 9.16 1.29
N PHE A 30 -8.93 9.30 0.70
CA PHE A 30 -8.44 10.59 0.19
C PHE A 30 -9.24 11.07 -1.01
N GLY A 31 -9.62 10.17 -1.93
CA GLY A 31 -10.48 10.51 -3.07
C GLY A 31 -11.87 10.96 -2.65
N LEU A 32 -12.50 10.26 -1.70
CA LEU A 32 -13.80 10.66 -1.13
C LEU A 32 -13.73 12.00 -0.42
N PHE A 33 -12.64 12.25 0.32
CA PHE A 33 -12.41 13.54 0.95
C PHE A 33 -12.25 14.67 -0.07
N GLY A 34 -11.48 14.43 -1.13
CA GLY A 34 -11.32 15.38 -2.24
C GLY A 34 -12.64 15.65 -2.96
N TRP A 35 -13.44 14.62 -3.22
CA TRP A 35 -14.77 14.74 -3.82
C TRP A 35 -15.72 15.58 -2.95
N TRP A 36 -15.72 15.35 -1.63
CA TRP A 36 -16.54 16.12 -0.69
C TRP A 36 -16.16 17.60 -0.69
N LEU A 37 -14.86 17.90 -0.74
CA LEU A 37 -14.37 19.28 -0.87
C LEU A 37 -14.72 19.88 -2.23
N ASP A 38 -14.58 19.11 -3.31
CA ASP A 38 -14.94 19.56 -4.66
C ASP A 38 -16.42 19.97 -4.73
N HIS A 39 -17.31 19.21 -4.09
CA HIS A 39 -18.74 19.55 -4.01
C HIS A 39 -19.00 20.83 -3.21
N LYS A 40 -18.22 21.06 -2.14
CA LYS A 40 -18.37 22.25 -1.28
C LYS A 40 -17.83 23.53 -1.93
N PHE A 41 -16.74 23.44 -2.69
CA PHE A 41 -16.05 24.58 -3.28
C PHE A 41 -16.38 24.80 -4.77
N GLY A 42 -17.08 23.88 -5.42
CA GLY A 42 -17.44 23.98 -6.83
C GLY A 42 -16.26 23.79 -7.78
N THR A 43 -15.17 23.16 -7.33
CA THR A 43 -13.92 22.93 -8.11
C THR A 43 -14.02 21.77 -9.10
N GLY A 44 -15.21 21.16 -9.24
CA GLY A 44 -15.45 20.06 -10.18
C GLY A 44 -14.93 18.73 -9.65
N HIS A 45 -13.75 18.30 -10.11
CA HIS A 45 -13.12 17.03 -9.72
C HIS A 45 -11.61 17.18 -9.45
N LEU A 46 -11.13 18.41 -9.29
CA LEU A 46 -9.69 18.68 -9.18
C LEU A 46 -9.13 18.17 -7.86
N LEU A 47 -9.80 18.40 -6.73
CA LEU A 47 -9.31 17.97 -5.43
C LEU A 47 -9.35 16.45 -5.29
N LEU A 48 -10.39 15.79 -5.81
CA LEU A 48 -10.46 14.33 -5.92
C LEU A 48 -9.21 13.76 -6.58
N ILE A 49 -8.84 14.27 -7.77
CA ILE A 49 -7.67 13.78 -8.52
C ILE A 49 -6.38 14.03 -7.72
N VAL A 50 -6.20 15.25 -7.21
CA VAL A 50 -4.99 15.63 -6.46
C VAL A 50 -4.80 14.76 -5.21
N PHE A 51 -5.85 14.61 -4.40
CA PHE A 51 -5.78 13.80 -3.17
C PHE A 51 -5.59 12.32 -3.46
N THR A 52 -6.22 11.80 -4.52
CA THR A 52 -6.03 10.40 -4.93
C THR A 52 -4.59 10.15 -5.38
N LEU A 53 -4.03 11.02 -6.24
CA LEU A 53 -2.63 10.93 -6.67
C LEU A 53 -1.67 11.07 -5.48
N PHE A 54 -1.97 11.96 -4.54
CA PHE A 54 -1.18 12.12 -3.31
C PHE A 54 -1.17 10.84 -2.47
N ALA A 55 -2.32 10.19 -2.28
CA ALA A 55 -2.40 8.92 -1.56
C ALA A 55 -1.61 7.80 -2.25
N VAL A 56 -1.70 7.69 -3.59
CA VAL A 56 -0.93 6.72 -4.37
C VAL A 56 0.57 6.99 -4.28
N ALA A 57 1.00 8.25 -4.37
CA ALA A 57 2.40 8.62 -4.21
C ALA A 57 2.93 8.28 -2.80
N GLY A 58 2.12 8.52 -1.76
CA GLY A 58 2.45 8.13 -0.38
C GLY A 58 2.61 6.61 -0.21
N LEU A 59 1.73 5.82 -0.83
CA LEU A 59 1.84 4.34 -0.86
C LEU A 59 3.10 3.88 -1.58
N ALA A 60 3.43 4.49 -2.71
CA ALA A 60 4.65 4.18 -3.46
C ALA A 60 5.91 4.51 -2.64
N ALA A 61 5.93 5.69 -2.00
CA ALA A 61 7.02 6.11 -1.13
C ALA A 61 7.17 5.17 0.08
N ARG A 62 6.08 4.83 0.77
CA ARG A 62 6.11 3.86 1.88
C ARG A 62 6.67 2.52 1.42
N THR A 63 6.17 1.98 0.31
CA THR A 63 6.66 0.71 -0.24
C THR A 63 8.16 0.76 -0.51
N TYR A 64 8.64 1.85 -1.12
CA TYR A 64 10.05 2.05 -1.40
C TYR A 64 10.92 2.11 -0.13
N TYR A 65 10.49 2.89 0.87
CA TYR A 65 11.25 3.02 2.12
C TYR A 65 11.22 1.76 2.98
N THR A 66 10.09 1.07 3.07
CA THR A 66 10.00 -0.21 3.78
C THR A 66 10.95 -1.22 3.14
N TYR A 67 10.94 -1.33 1.81
CA TYR A 67 11.84 -2.23 1.10
C TYR A 67 13.31 -1.87 1.30
N SER A 68 13.65 -0.58 1.22
CA SER A 68 15.03 -0.12 1.43
C SER A 68 15.52 -0.42 2.85
N HIS A 69 14.67 -0.19 3.85
CA HIS A 69 15.00 -0.47 5.25
C HIS A 69 15.16 -1.97 5.53
N GLU A 70 14.35 -2.82 4.89
CA GLU A 70 14.53 -4.28 4.94
C GLU A 70 15.87 -4.67 4.29
N MET A 71 16.21 -4.10 3.14
CA MET A 71 17.49 -4.38 2.47
C MET A 71 18.70 -3.97 3.31
N ASP A 72 18.66 -2.81 3.96
CA ASP A 72 19.74 -2.36 4.86
C ASP A 72 19.97 -3.33 6.03
N GLN A 73 18.89 -3.88 6.60
CA GLN A 73 18.99 -4.90 7.66
C GLN A 73 19.55 -6.21 7.15
N HIS A 74 19.14 -6.64 5.96
CA HIS A 74 19.67 -7.84 5.33
C HIS A 74 21.15 -7.65 4.97
N GLU A 75 21.58 -6.47 4.53
CA GLU A 75 22.97 -6.13 4.23
C GLU A 75 23.87 -6.06 5.47
N ALA A 76 23.36 -5.63 6.62
CA ALA A 76 24.13 -5.53 7.87
C ALA A 76 24.60 -6.90 8.41
N GLY A 77 23.91 -7.99 8.05
CA GLY A 77 24.26 -9.35 8.46
C GLY A 77 25.23 -10.08 7.53
N GLN A 78 25.62 -9.50 6.39
CA GLN A 78 26.26 -10.29 5.33
C GLN A 78 27.79 -10.35 5.48
N PRO A 79 28.38 -11.55 5.42
CA PRO A 79 29.80 -11.77 5.72
C PRO A 79 30.77 -11.11 4.73
N TRP A 80 30.33 -10.72 3.53
CA TRP A 80 31.17 -10.06 2.51
C TRP A 80 31.35 -8.55 2.70
N LYS A 81 30.67 -7.91 3.67
CA LYS A 81 31.00 -6.53 4.09
C LYS A 81 32.13 -6.48 5.14
N ARG A 82 32.70 -7.63 5.51
CA ARG A 82 33.86 -7.76 6.42
C ARG A 82 35.16 -7.98 5.64
N THR A 83 35.55 -7.02 4.83
CA THR A 83 36.89 -6.91 4.21
C THR A 83 37.20 -5.45 4.01
#